data_AF-K0B599-F1
#
_entry.id   AF-K0B599-F1
#
_cell.length_a   1.000
_cell.length_b   1.000
_cell.length_c   1.000
_cell.angle_alpha   90.00
_cell.angle_beta   90.00
_cell.angle_gamma   90.00
#
_symmetry.space_group_name_H-M   'P 1'
#
loop_
_entity.id
_entity.type
_entity.pdbx_description
1 polymer ?
#
loop_
_entity_poly.entity_id
_entity_poly.type
_entity_poly.pdbx_seq_one_letter_code
_entity_poly.pdbx_strand_id
1 'polypeptide(L)'
;MTKTTFIAIFAVAVLLTGTMAGPIGLVQSADALKSKGNNLTEIGSKKVCGDRLCSEVPPAEKSGEPKKKEQVKSEKKAESAEKAKEAPKKDTKAEKMMEAKTVTKTPKTVTGIITSETDPGIGHESHQLAIVLPPSDKTYRGYLTYTASENVQLVALHGPLKKGMDKGQAIWTTDGKTKFGLTFVDKETSTGVWQFTGNAIAIHTKNSEPFTVSYSVTYTEHSTDGQRIVKGTTTSVQDPGIGHEEHQLALLLAPRDKAYSGHLTYDASEQVQIVTLIGPIEKGQIQGMPYWTPDDKTYYALSLVPTKAAGSTSFSGNALALHTFNSEPFTVSYSIVLTNPQK
;
A
#
# COMPACT_ATOMS: atom_id res chain seq x y z
N MET A 1 3.77 -14.29 74.10
CA MET A 1 2.48 -13.56 74.05
C MET A 1 2.26 -13.19 72.58
N THR A 2 1.56 -14.04 71.81
CA THR A 2 0.12 -13.90 71.44
C THR A 2 -0.19 -12.58 70.73
N LYS A 3 -0.95 -12.45 69.65
CA LYS A 3 -1.56 -13.29 68.60
C LYS A 3 -2.49 -12.29 67.84
N THR A 4 -2.48 -12.25 66.51
CA THR A 4 -3.65 -12.06 65.60
C THR A 4 -4.83 -11.14 65.95
N THR A 5 -5.18 -10.22 65.04
CA THR A 5 -6.59 -9.85 64.69
C THR A 5 -6.66 -9.27 63.25
N PHE A 6 -7.10 -10.05 62.23
CA PHE A 6 -8.39 -10.00 61.48
C PHE A 6 -8.70 -8.65 60.78
N ILE A 7 -8.74 -8.51 59.44
CA ILE A 7 -9.68 -9.03 58.39
C ILE A 7 -11.14 -8.52 58.51
N ALA A 8 -11.56 -7.83 57.43
CA ALA A 8 -12.92 -7.67 56.85
C ALA A 8 -13.91 -6.60 57.36
N ILE A 9 -14.47 -5.85 56.39
CA ILE A 9 -15.89 -5.44 56.12
C ILE A 9 -15.81 -4.46 54.92
N PHE A 10 -15.95 -4.87 53.64
CA PHE A 10 -17.14 -5.06 52.80
C PHE A 10 -18.31 -4.04 52.90
N ALA A 11 -18.61 -3.45 51.73
CA ALA A 11 -19.90 -2.96 51.20
C ALA A 11 -20.51 -1.63 51.71
N VAL A 12 -20.61 -0.62 50.82
CA VAL A 12 -21.89 0.03 50.45
C VAL A 12 -21.79 0.55 49.00
N ALA A 13 -22.82 0.24 48.21
CA ALA A 13 -23.04 0.61 46.82
C ALA A 13 -23.39 2.09 46.63
N VAL A 14 -22.92 2.69 45.52
CA VAL A 14 -23.64 3.79 44.86
C VAL A 14 -23.67 3.51 43.36
N LEU A 15 -24.76 2.87 42.97
CA LEU A 15 -25.33 2.87 41.64
C LEU A 15 -26.24 4.11 41.60
N LEU A 16 -25.86 5.14 40.85
CA LEU A 16 -26.77 6.22 40.46
C LEU A 16 -26.43 6.66 39.04
N THR A 17 -27.21 6.05 38.16
CA THR A 17 -27.56 6.46 36.81
C THR A 17 -27.96 7.93 36.75
N GLY A 18 -27.38 8.69 35.82
CA GLY A 18 -27.79 10.04 35.46
C GLY A 18 -27.57 10.27 33.97
N THR A 19 -28.64 10.04 33.21
CA THR A 19 -28.77 10.26 31.76
C THR A 19 -28.55 11.72 31.36
N MET A 20 -27.71 11.97 30.34
CA MET A 20 -27.79 13.16 29.50
C MET A 20 -27.71 12.75 28.04
N ALA A 21 -28.79 13.07 27.33
CA ALA A 21 -29.07 12.74 25.95
C ALA A 21 -28.68 13.89 25.02
N GLY A 22 -28.13 13.55 23.85
CA GLY A 22 -28.28 14.27 22.58
C GLY A 22 -27.00 14.88 21.98
N PRO A 23 -26.95 15.16 20.65
CA PRO A 23 -27.68 14.53 19.55
C PRO A 23 -26.74 13.74 18.62
N ILE A 24 -27.20 12.56 18.21
CA ILE A 24 -26.57 11.73 17.17
C ILE A 24 -26.94 12.32 15.82
N GLY A 25 -25.93 12.66 15.02
CA GLY A 25 -26.11 13.02 13.62
C GLY A 25 -26.61 11.83 12.82
N LEU A 26 -27.82 11.97 12.29
CA LEU A 26 -28.45 11.10 11.30
C LEU A 26 -27.61 11.07 10.02
N VAL A 27 -26.88 9.98 9.78
CA VAL A 27 -26.45 9.60 8.43
C VAL A 27 -27.45 8.59 7.90
N GLN A 28 -28.21 9.02 6.89
CA GLN A 28 -29.20 8.24 6.18
C GLN A 28 -28.55 7.00 5.57
N SER A 29 -28.83 5.84 6.13
CA SER A 29 -28.69 4.57 5.41
C SER A 29 -29.88 4.49 4.47
N ALA A 30 -29.63 4.63 3.16
CA ALA A 30 -30.64 4.36 2.16
C ALA A 30 -30.84 2.84 2.10
N ASP A 31 -31.98 2.38 2.61
CA ASP A 31 -32.50 1.03 2.40
C ASP A 31 -32.68 0.79 0.89
N ALA A 32 -31.83 -0.05 0.32
CA ALA A 32 -32.09 -0.64 -0.98
C ALA A 32 -33.26 -1.62 -0.85
N LEU A 33 -34.45 -1.10 -1.15
CA LEU A 33 -35.67 -1.85 -1.36
C LEU A 33 -35.42 -3.11 -2.20
N LYS A 34 -35.91 -4.24 -1.67
CA LYS A 34 -36.01 -5.55 -2.32
C LYS A 34 -36.55 -5.41 -3.75
N SER A 35 -35.66 -5.43 -4.73
CA SER A 35 -36.03 -5.75 -6.11
C SER A 35 -36.26 -7.26 -6.20
N LYS A 36 -37.54 -7.67 -6.30
CA LYS A 36 -37.91 -8.99 -6.78
C LYS A 36 -37.53 -9.08 -8.26
N GLY A 37 -36.30 -9.51 -8.53
CA GLY A 37 -35.89 -9.91 -9.87
C GLY A 37 -36.42 -11.32 -10.16
N ASN A 38 -37.25 -11.45 -11.19
CA ASN A 38 -37.74 -12.72 -11.70
C ASN A 38 -36.57 -13.65 -12.09
N ASN A 39 -36.62 -14.90 -11.65
CA ASN A 39 -35.80 -15.97 -12.20
C ASN A 39 -36.18 -16.18 -13.67
N LEU A 40 -35.29 -15.81 -14.58
CA LEU A 40 -35.27 -16.35 -15.93
C LEU A 40 -33.94 -17.08 -16.12
N THR A 41 -34.02 -18.39 -15.94
CA THR A 41 -33.04 -19.37 -16.42
C THR A 41 -33.12 -19.41 -17.94
N GLU A 42 -32.25 -18.67 -18.62
CA GLU A 42 -31.95 -18.96 -20.03
C GLU A 42 -30.51 -18.54 -20.38
N ILE A 43 -29.63 -19.53 -20.46
CA ILE A 43 -28.27 -19.39 -20.97
C ILE A 43 -28.38 -19.46 -22.50
N GLY A 44 -28.12 -18.35 -23.22
CA GLY A 44 -28.02 -18.37 -24.69
C GLY A 44 -28.52 -17.16 -25.49
N SER A 45 -28.92 -16.05 -24.87
CA SER A 45 -29.41 -14.87 -25.61
C SER A 45 -28.29 -13.90 -26.03
N LYS A 46 -28.10 -13.69 -27.35
CA LYS A 46 -27.18 -12.71 -27.96
C LYS A 46 -27.68 -11.25 -27.91
N LYS A 47 -28.34 -10.82 -26.84
CA LYS A 47 -28.71 -9.40 -26.70
C LYS A 47 -28.91 -8.99 -25.24
N VAL A 48 -27.85 -8.43 -24.65
CA VAL A 48 -27.97 -7.56 -23.47
C VAL A 48 -27.05 -6.37 -23.70
N CYS A 49 -27.63 -5.26 -24.16
CA CYS A 49 -26.97 -3.96 -24.15
C CYS A 49 -27.43 -3.26 -22.88
N GLY A 50 -26.58 -3.27 -21.84
CA GLY A 50 -26.70 -2.35 -20.72
C GLY A 50 -26.37 -0.94 -21.19
N ASP A 51 -27.06 0.05 -20.62
CA ASP A 51 -27.12 1.43 -21.08
C ASP A 51 -25.75 2.07 -21.40
N ARG A 52 -25.69 2.67 -22.60
CA ARG A 52 -24.64 3.52 -23.21
C ARG A 52 -23.58 2.82 -24.07
N LEU A 53 -23.55 3.28 -25.34
CA LEU A 53 -22.51 3.18 -26.38
C LEU A 53 -22.65 2.03 -27.41
N CYS A 54 -23.60 2.17 -28.34
CA CYS A 54 -23.48 1.64 -29.71
C CYS A 54 -23.98 2.72 -30.68
N SER A 55 -23.09 3.54 -31.21
CA SER A 55 -23.38 4.34 -32.40
C SER A 55 -23.11 3.47 -33.62
N GLU A 56 -24.16 3.07 -34.32
CA GLU A 56 -24.08 2.27 -35.54
C GLU A 56 -23.44 3.11 -36.66
N VAL A 57 -22.36 2.59 -37.26
CA VAL A 57 -21.82 3.05 -38.54
C VAL A 57 -22.47 2.20 -39.64
N PRO A 58 -23.20 2.79 -40.60
CA PRO A 58 -23.81 2.00 -41.68
C PRO A 58 -22.77 1.54 -42.72
N PRO A 59 -22.99 0.38 -43.37
CA PRO A 59 -22.02 -0.27 -44.24
C PRO A 59 -21.97 0.32 -45.66
N ALA A 60 -20.81 0.15 -46.29
CA ALA A 60 -20.48 0.58 -47.64
C ALA A 60 -21.19 -0.24 -48.73
N GLU A 61 -21.71 0.45 -49.75
CA GLU A 61 -22.07 -0.13 -51.04
C GLU A 61 -21.10 0.31 -52.15
N LYS A 62 -20.83 -0.63 -53.07
CA LYS A 62 -19.88 -0.56 -54.19
C LYS A 62 -20.56 0.04 -55.45
N SER A 63 -19.80 0.72 -56.30
CA SER A 63 -19.83 0.49 -57.76
C SER A 63 -18.75 1.27 -58.54
N GLY A 64 -18.14 0.61 -59.54
CA GLY A 64 -17.79 1.20 -60.84
C GLY A 64 -16.39 1.80 -61.08
N GLU A 65 -15.49 1.01 -61.65
CA GLU A 65 -14.35 1.45 -62.51
C GLU A 65 -14.85 1.77 -63.96
N PRO A 66 -14.02 2.18 -64.95
CA PRO A 66 -12.77 2.96 -64.96
C PRO A 66 -12.73 4.05 -66.08
N LYS A 67 -11.73 4.96 -66.11
CA LYS A 67 -10.85 5.26 -67.29
C LYS A 67 -10.01 6.56 -67.20
N LYS A 68 -8.71 6.33 -67.48
CA LYS A 68 -7.74 7.05 -68.36
C LYS A 68 -7.27 8.49 -68.09
N LYS A 69 -5.91 8.57 -68.06
CA LYS A 69 -4.95 9.51 -68.72
C LYS A 69 -5.09 11.00 -68.33
N GLU A 70 -4.04 11.78 -68.09
CA GLU A 70 -2.79 12.03 -68.83
C GLU A 70 -1.94 12.94 -67.90
N GLN A 71 -0.67 12.66 -67.59
CA GLN A 71 0.53 13.21 -68.27
C GLN A 71 0.50 14.77 -68.32
N VAL A 72 1.43 15.54 -67.73
CA VAL A 72 2.80 15.83 -68.21
C VAL A 72 3.39 17.00 -67.39
N LYS A 73 4.69 16.88 -67.02
CA LYS A 73 5.78 17.91 -66.88
C LYS A 73 5.55 19.22 -66.11
N SER A 74 6.57 19.98 -65.70
CA SER A 74 7.99 19.85 -65.37
C SER A 74 8.50 21.28 -65.10
N GLU A 75 9.76 21.41 -64.68
CA GLU A 75 10.59 22.64 -64.58
C GLU A 75 10.50 23.32 -63.21
N LYS A 76 11.51 23.29 -62.32
CA LYS A 76 13.00 23.37 -62.39
C LYS A 76 13.53 24.77 -62.72
N LYS A 77 14.13 25.42 -61.70
CA LYS A 77 15.25 26.38 -61.77
C LYS A 77 15.84 26.47 -60.35
N ALA A 78 16.99 25.87 -59.99
CA ALA A 78 18.40 26.22 -60.28
C ALA A 78 18.69 27.70 -59.98
N GLU A 79 19.40 28.04 -58.90
CA GLU A 79 20.87 28.22 -58.76
C GLU A 79 21.14 28.53 -57.25
N SER A 80 22.30 28.39 -56.60
CA SER A 80 23.71 28.31 -56.99
C SER A 80 24.52 27.75 -55.81
N ALA A 81 25.69 27.16 -56.12
CA ALA A 81 26.68 26.66 -55.16
C ALA A 81 27.50 27.78 -54.50
N GLU A 82 28.05 27.57 -53.30
CA GLU A 82 29.50 27.43 -53.07
C GLU A 82 29.88 27.30 -51.56
N LYS A 83 30.88 26.43 -51.33
CA LYS A 83 31.67 26.08 -50.12
C LYS A 83 31.70 27.05 -48.93
N ALA A 84 31.59 26.48 -47.72
CA ALA A 84 32.67 26.51 -46.72
C ALA A 84 32.47 25.40 -45.67
N LYS A 85 33.58 24.78 -45.30
CA LYS A 85 33.71 23.66 -44.35
C LYS A 85 33.36 24.10 -42.93
N GLU A 86 32.46 23.39 -42.26
CA GLU A 86 32.48 23.24 -40.80
C GLU A 86 31.87 21.89 -40.45
N ALA A 87 32.64 21.08 -39.71
CA ALA A 87 32.20 19.78 -39.23
C ALA A 87 31.03 19.95 -38.24
N PRO A 88 29.91 19.22 -38.40
CA PRO A 88 28.86 19.26 -37.40
C PRO A 88 29.28 18.44 -36.19
N LYS A 89 29.19 19.09 -35.04
CA LYS A 89 29.42 18.57 -33.70
C LYS A 89 28.66 17.27 -33.45
N LYS A 90 29.42 16.30 -32.96
CA LYS A 90 29.05 15.05 -32.28
C LYS A 90 27.68 15.14 -31.59
N ASP A 91 26.78 14.26 -32.03
CA ASP A 91 25.44 14.02 -31.53
C ASP A 91 25.38 13.86 -30.01
N THR A 92 25.11 14.95 -29.29
CA THR A 92 24.86 14.95 -27.84
C THR A 92 23.39 14.71 -27.50
N LYS A 93 22.56 14.38 -28.50
CA LYS A 93 21.12 14.10 -28.33
C LYS A 93 20.81 12.60 -28.20
N ALA A 94 21.65 11.73 -28.76
CA ALA A 94 21.48 10.28 -28.67
C ALA A 94 21.88 9.72 -27.28
N GLU A 95 22.89 10.32 -26.64
CA GLU A 95 23.38 9.89 -25.32
C GLU A 95 22.42 10.28 -24.18
N LYS A 96 21.67 11.40 -24.32
CA LYS A 96 20.62 11.80 -23.37
C LYS A 96 19.28 11.06 -23.53
N MET A 97 19.10 10.24 -24.57
CA MET A 97 17.90 9.42 -24.75
C MET A 97 18.09 7.94 -24.34
N MET A 98 19.32 7.51 -24.01
CA MET A 98 19.55 6.17 -23.43
C MET A 98 19.44 6.15 -21.90
N GLU A 99 19.53 7.31 -21.23
CA GLU A 99 19.46 7.42 -19.75
C GLU A 99 18.05 7.61 -19.18
N ALA A 100 17.03 7.56 -20.04
CA ALA A 100 15.62 7.56 -19.63
C ALA A 100 14.85 6.41 -20.28
N LYS A 101 15.39 5.19 -20.23
CA LYS A 101 14.50 4.03 -20.05
C LYS A 101 13.98 4.09 -18.61
N THR A 102 13.08 5.02 -18.35
CA THR A 102 12.05 4.79 -17.35
C THR A 102 11.40 3.47 -17.74
N VAL A 103 11.79 2.38 -17.07
CA VAL A 103 11.02 1.15 -17.08
C VAL A 103 9.64 1.58 -16.62
N THR A 104 8.74 1.79 -17.57
CA THR A 104 7.32 1.97 -17.31
C THR A 104 6.89 0.66 -16.66
N LYS A 105 6.86 0.67 -15.32
CA LYS A 105 6.45 -0.47 -14.49
C LYS A 105 4.99 -0.73 -14.83
N THR A 106 4.78 -1.60 -15.82
CA THR A 106 3.47 -1.90 -16.35
C THR A 106 2.73 -2.71 -15.31
N PRO A 107 1.53 -2.29 -14.86
CA PRO A 107 0.72 -3.09 -13.96
C PRO A 107 0.42 -4.45 -14.60
N LYS A 108 0.58 -5.51 -13.80
CA LYS A 108 0.18 -6.88 -14.13
C LYS A 108 -1.10 -7.19 -13.37
N THR A 109 -2.00 -7.96 -13.99
CA THR A 109 -3.21 -8.46 -13.34
C THR A 109 -3.25 -9.97 -13.43
N VAL A 110 -3.53 -10.63 -12.30
CA VAL A 110 -3.72 -12.07 -12.20
C VAL A 110 -5.03 -12.31 -11.46
N THR A 111 -5.82 -13.26 -11.94
CA THR A 111 -7.06 -13.69 -11.30
C THR A 111 -7.03 -15.19 -11.15
N GLY A 112 -7.67 -15.73 -10.12
CA GLY A 112 -7.71 -17.17 -9.94
C GLY A 112 -8.58 -17.61 -8.78
N ILE A 113 -8.69 -18.93 -8.66
CA ILE A 113 -9.19 -19.60 -7.48
C ILE A 113 -8.05 -20.45 -6.93
N ILE A 114 -7.81 -20.37 -5.63
CA ILE A 114 -6.76 -21.13 -4.94
C ILE A 114 -7.35 -21.75 -3.68
N THR A 115 -7.03 -23.02 -3.44
CA THR A 115 -7.27 -23.67 -2.15
C THR A 115 -5.99 -23.56 -1.34
N SER A 116 -6.11 -23.25 -0.05
CA SER A 116 -4.96 -23.15 0.84
C SER A 116 -4.31 -24.51 1.07
N GLU A 117 -3.06 -24.47 1.48
CA GLU A 117 -2.31 -25.61 1.98
C GLU A 117 -1.77 -25.30 3.37
N THR A 118 -1.30 -26.32 4.09
CA THR A 118 -0.61 -26.11 5.37
C THR A 118 0.53 -25.11 5.20
N ASP A 119 0.59 -24.10 6.07
CA ASP A 119 1.62 -23.05 6.00
C ASP A 119 3.02 -23.69 6.10
N PRO A 120 3.88 -23.54 5.07
CA PRO A 120 5.21 -24.15 5.07
C PRO A 120 6.20 -23.38 5.95
N GLY A 121 5.79 -22.26 6.56
CA GLY A 121 6.59 -21.51 7.52
C GLY A 121 6.87 -22.32 8.78
N ILE A 122 8.13 -22.37 9.19
CA ILE A 122 8.54 -23.03 10.43
C ILE A 122 7.82 -22.37 11.61
N GLY A 123 7.10 -23.16 12.41
CA GLY A 123 6.28 -22.70 13.53
C GLY A 123 4.83 -22.31 13.16
N HIS A 124 4.43 -22.48 11.90
CA HIS A 124 3.07 -22.20 11.40
C HIS A 124 2.35 -23.47 10.92
N GLU A 125 2.84 -24.66 11.27
CA GLU A 125 2.38 -25.94 10.72
C GLU A 125 0.94 -26.30 11.08
N SER A 126 0.34 -25.62 12.07
CA SER A 126 -1.08 -25.75 12.43
C SER A 126 -2.02 -24.84 11.64
N HIS A 127 -1.48 -24.01 10.74
CA HIS A 127 -2.22 -22.98 10.01
C HIS A 127 -2.32 -23.32 8.52
N GLN A 128 -3.17 -22.57 7.82
CA GLN A 128 -3.35 -22.68 6.37
C GLN A 128 -2.96 -21.38 5.68
N LEU A 129 -2.36 -21.51 4.50
CA LEU A 129 -1.83 -20.41 3.69
C LEU A 129 -2.17 -20.62 2.21
N ALA A 130 -2.63 -19.56 1.56
CA ALA A 130 -2.82 -19.48 0.12
C ALA A 130 -1.92 -18.36 -0.44
N ILE A 131 -0.86 -18.75 -1.15
CA ILE A 131 0.10 -17.80 -1.72
C ILE A 131 -0.46 -17.23 -3.03
N VAL A 132 -0.78 -15.94 -3.03
CA VAL A 132 -1.31 -15.21 -4.20
C VAL A 132 -0.18 -14.67 -5.08
N LEU A 133 0.83 -14.05 -4.46
CA LEU A 133 2.06 -13.65 -5.12
C LEU A 133 3.24 -14.31 -4.39
N PRO A 134 4.03 -15.15 -5.06
CA PRO A 134 5.12 -15.88 -4.41
C PRO A 134 6.25 -14.95 -3.98
N PRO A 135 7.07 -15.37 -2.99
CA PRO A 135 8.27 -14.65 -2.60
C PRO A 135 9.17 -14.31 -3.79
N SER A 136 9.62 -13.05 -3.83
CA SER A 136 10.44 -12.50 -4.91
C SER A 136 11.49 -11.54 -4.38
N ASP A 137 12.58 -11.36 -5.12
CA ASP A 137 13.59 -10.33 -4.89
C ASP A 137 13.03 -8.91 -5.15
N LYS A 138 11.99 -8.81 -5.99
CA LYS A 138 11.26 -7.57 -6.27
C LYS A 138 10.18 -7.32 -5.23
N THR A 139 9.97 -6.06 -4.90
CA THR A 139 8.85 -5.63 -4.07
C THR A 139 7.64 -5.32 -4.95
N TYR A 140 6.54 -6.01 -4.72
CA TYR A 140 5.25 -5.74 -5.34
C TYR A 140 4.58 -4.55 -4.67
N ARG A 141 3.84 -3.78 -5.46
CA ARG A 141 2.87 -2.79 -4.99
C ARG A 141 1.58 -3.01 -5.76
N GLY A 142 0.45 -3.11 -5.08
CA GLY A 142 -0.79 -3.41 -5.78
C GLY A 142 -2.04 -3.38 -4.93
N TYR A 143 -3.10 -3.94 -5.51
CA TYR A 143 -4.38 -4.19 -4.87
C TYR A 143 -4.72 -5.67 -5.01
N LEU A 144 -5.10 -6.28 -3.90
CA LEU A 144 -5.72 -7.59 -3.83
C LEU A 144 -7.21 -7.43 -3.56
N THR A 145 -8.04 -7.97 -4.43
CA THR A 145 -9.47 -8.17 -4.20
C THR A 145 -9.69 -9.67 -4.01
N TYR A 146 -10.40 -10.06 -2.96
CA TYR A 146 -10.60 -11.47 -2.63
C TYR A 146 -11.99 -11.76 -2.08
N THR A 147 -12.41 -13.01 -2.22
CA THR A 147 -13.53 -13.62 -1.50
C THR A 147 -13.13 -15.05 -1.13
N ALA A 148 -13.15 -15.35 0.16
CA ALA A 148 -12.74 -16.59 0.77
C ALA A 148 -13.96 -17.35 1.34
N SER A 149 -13.83 -18.67 1.47
CA SER A 149 -14.86 -19.53 2.07
C SER A 149 -15.04 -19.34 3.58
N GLU A 150 -14.12 -18.64 4.23
CA GLU A 150 -14.16 -18.29 5.66
C GLU A 150 -13.48 -16.94 5.92
N ASN A 151 -13.48 -16.49 7.18
CA ASN A 151 -12.75 -15.29 7.58
C ASN A 151 -11.23 -15.56 7.54
N VAL A 152 -10.49 -14.62 6.96
CA VAL A 152 -9.05 -14.78 6.71
C VAL A 152 -8.25 -13.57 7.18
N GLN A 153 -6.96 -13.79 7.38
CA GLN A 153 -5.94 -12.78 7.61
C GLN A 153 -5.14 -12.55 6.33
N LEU A 154 -4.74 -11.30 6.08
CA LEU A 154 -3.95 -10.96 4.91
C LEU A 154 -2.48 -10.85 5.28
N VAL A 155 -1.61 -11.48 4.49
CA VAL A 155 -0.19 -11.58 4.78
C VAL A 155 0.64 -10.88 3.71
N ALA A 156 1.56 -10.04 4.16
CA ALA A 156 2.67 -9.54 3.34
C ALA A 156 4.00 -9.99 3.94
N LEU A 157 4.88 -10.53 3.10
CA LEU A 157 6.26 -10.85 3.47
C LEU A 157 7.20 -9.74 3.01
N HIS A 158 8.12 -9.33 3.87
CA HIS A 158 9.08 -8.26 3.62
C HIS A 158 10.50 -8.81 3.65
N GLY A 159 11.17 -8.90 2.51
CA GLY A 159 12.51 -9.49 2.50
C GLY A 159 13.05 -9.83 1.11
N PRO A 160 14.05 -10.72 1.03
CA PRO A 160 14.76 -11.32 2.17
C PRO A 160 15.38 -10.26 3.10
N LEU A 161 15.32 -10.49 4.41
CA LEU A 161 15.91 -9.62 5.43
C LEU A 161 17.43 -9.81 5.46
N LYS A 162 18.16 -8.72 5.67
CA LYS A 162 19.62 -8.78 5.91
C LYS A 162 19.88 -9.23 7.35
N LYS A 163 21.07 -9.76 7.60
CA LYS A 163 21.51 -10.14 8.95
C LYS A 163 21.34 -8.97 9.92
N GLY A 164 20.64 -9.21 11.03
CA GLY A 164 20.38 -8.21 12.07
C GLY A 164 19.13 -7.35 11.84
N MET A 165 18.43 -7.50 10.71
CA MET A 165 17.12 -6.91 10.44
C MET A 165 15.95 -7.80 10.86
N ASP A 166 16.22 -8.86 11.63
CA ASP A 166 15.25 -9.84 12.14
C ASP A 166 15.01 -9.65 13.65
N LYS A 167 15.13 -8.42 14.14
CA LYS A 167 14.98 -8.10 15.57
C LYS A 167 13.55 -7.65 15.90
N GLY A 168 12.99 -8.23 16.97
CA GLY A 168 11.79 -7.74 17.64
C GLY A 168 10.44 -8.12 17.03
N GLN A 169 10.39 -8.82 15.90
CA GLN A 169 9.16 -9.05 15.12
C GLN A 169 9.02 -10.49 14.64
N ALA A 170 7.80 -10.90 14.32
CA ALA A 170 7.51 -12.18 13.69
C ALA A 170 8.24 -12.26 12.34
N ILE A 171 8.92 -13.39 12.13
CA ILE A 171 9.60 -13.71 10.88
C ILE A 171 8.96 -14.96 10.27
N TRP A 172 8.98 -15.02 8.96
CA TRP A 172 8.58 -16.21 8.22
C TRP A 172 9.77 -16.77 7.46
N THR A 173 9.95 -18.09 7.52
CA THR A 173 11.02 -18.83 6.85
C THR A 173 10.61 -20.28 6.62
N THR A 174 10.97 -20.83 5.47
CA THR A 174 10.74 -22.25 5.12
C THR A 174 11.99 -23.10 5.26
N ASP A 175 13.18 -22.48 5.30
CA ASP A 175 14.49 -23.14 5.28
C ASP A 175 15.36 -22.81 6.50
N GLY A 176 14.87 -21.96 7.41
CA GLY A 176 15.59 -21.44 8.57
C GLY A 176 16.73 -20.46 8.22
N LYS A 177 16.95 -20.15 6.93
CA LYS A 177 18.06 -19.32 6.44
C LYS A 177 17.54 -18.02 5.82
N THR A 178 16.58 -18.12 4.92
CA THR A 178 15.95 -17.01 4.23
C THR A 178 14.80 -16.49 5.10
N LYS A 179 15.00 -15.31 5.70
CA LYS A 179 14.04 -14.69 6.61
C LYS A 179 13.27 -13.57 5.92
N PHE A 180 11.98 -13.52 6.17
CA PHE A 180 11.11 -12.41 5.78
C PHE A 180 10.48 -11.82 7.02
N GLY A 181 10.37 -10.50 7.10
CA GLY A 181 9.51 -9.83 8.06
C GLY A 181 8.06 -10.14 7.70
N LEU A 182 7.26 -10.48 8.69
CA LEU A 182 5.88 -10.90 8.50
C LEU A 182 4.95 -9.75 8.87
N THR A 183 4.01 -9.43 7.98
CA THR A 183 2.90 -8.53 8.28
C THR A 183 1.60 -9.28 8.18
N PHE A 184 0.85 -9.28 9.28
CA PHE A 184 -0.55 -9.67 9.34
C PHE A 184 -1.44 -8.43 9.34
N VAL A 185 -2.24 -8.27 8.29
CA VAL A 185 -3.32 -7.28 8.29
C VAL A 185 -4.58 -7.98 8.77
N ASP A 186 -4.86 -7.80 10.06
CA ASP A 186 -5.97 -8.43 10.73
C ASP A 186 -7.29 -7.71 10.42
N LYS A 187 -7.98 -8.19 9.39
CA LYS A 187 -9.34 -7.76 9.07
C LYS A 187 -10.38 -8.79 9.50
N GLU A 188 -9.97 -10.05 9.69
CA GLU A 188 -10.83 -11.22 9.91
C GLU A 188 -12.12 -11.19 9.07
N THR A 189 -11.99 -10.85 7.78
CA THR A 189 -13.13 -10.83 6.85
C THR A 189 -12.96 -11.87 5.77
N SER A 190 -14.09 -12.44 5.30
CA SER A 190 -14.12 -13.35 4.17
C SER A 190 -14.06 -12.66 2.80
N THR A 191 -14.17 -11.34 2.74
CA THR A 191 -14.07 -10.58 1.48
C THR A 191 -13.45 -9.21 1.71
N GLY A 192 -12.82 -8.65 0.68
CA GLY A 192 -12.33 -7.29 0.76
C GLY A 192 -11.40 -6.87 -0.37
N VAL A 193 -10.97 -5.61 -0.26
CA VAL A 193 -9.90 -5.02 -1.05
C VAL A 193 -8.77 -4.60 -0.12
N TRP A 194 -7.55 -4.89 -0.52
CA TRP A 194 -6.34 -4.53 0.21
C TRP A 194 -5.28 -3.97 -0.72
N GLN A 195 -4.91 -2.72 -0.46
CA GLN A 195 -3.73 -2.11 -1.04
C GLN A 195 -2.50 -2.61 -0.29
N PHE A 196 -1.48 -3.11 -0.99
CA PHE A 196 -0.31 -3.70 -0.35
C PHE A 196 1.00 -3.23 -0.98
N THR A 197 2.06 -3.41 -0.19
CA THR A 197 3.46 -3.45 -0.61
C THR A 197 4.15 -4.62 0.10
N GLY A 198 4.95 -5.40 -0.63
CA GLY A 198 5.62 -6.59 -0.06
C GLY A 198 6.32 -7.43 -1.12
N ASN A 199 7.16 -8.36 -0.69
CA ASN A 199 7.90 -9.30 -1.53
C ASN A 199 7.14 -10.62 -1.79
N ALA A 200 6.13 -10.91 -0.98
CA ALA A 200 5.13 -11.94 -1.22
C ALA A 200 3.79 -11.48 -0.65
N ILE A 201 2.69 -11.99 -1.21
CA ILE A 201 1.34 -11.75 -0.71
C ILE A 201 0.63 -13.09 -0.58
N ALA A 202 0.06 -13.32 0.59
CA ALA A 202 -0.69 -14.53 0.89
C ALA A 202 -1.95 -14.20 1.68
N ILE A 203 -2.84 -15.17 1.72
CA ILE A 203 -4.05 -15.16 2.55
C ILE A 203 -3.89 -16.33 3.52
N HIS A 204 -4.20 -16.10 4.78
CA HIS A 204 -3.88 -16.99 5.89
C HIS A 204 -5.10 -17.20 6.78
N THR A 205 -5.17 -18.36 7.42
CA THR A 205 -6.06 -18.60 8.56
C THR A 205 -5.32 -19.40 9.62
N LYS A 206 -5.70 -19.20 10.89
CA LYS A 206 -5.19 -20.00 12.01
C LYS A 206 -5.84 -21.38 12.11
N ASN A 207 -6.85 -21.64 11.28
CA ASN A 207 -7.53 -22.93 11.21
C ASN A 207 -6.64 -23.96 10.49
N SER A 208 -6.78 -25.23 10.89
CA SER A 208 -6.05 -26.35 10.27
C SER A 208 -6.70 -26.83 8.97
N GLU A 209 -7.99 -26.55 8.77
CA GLU A 209 -8.76 -27.01 7.62
C GLU A 209 -8.56 -26.09 6.40
N PRO A 210 -8.35 -26.65 5.19
CA PRO A 210 -8.18 -25.84 4.00
C PRO A 210 -9.38 -24.95 3.68
N PHE A 211 -9.10 -23.74 3.20
CA PHE A 211 -10.09 -22.80 2.69
C PHE A 211 -9.86 -22.51 1.21
N THR A 212 -10.86 -21.97 0.53
CA THR A 212 -10.75 -21.59 -0.89
C THR A 212 -10.95 -20.10 -1.05
N VAL A 213 -10.16 -19.49 -1.94
CA VAL A 213 -10.24 -18.07 -2.27
C VAL A 213 -10.39 -17.87 -3.77
N SER A 214 -11.36 -17.05 -4.16
CA SER A 214 -11.41 -16.39 -5.46
C SER A 214 -10.77 -15.01 -5.34
N TYR A 215 -9.78 -14.70 -6.19
CA TYR A 215 -9.01 -13.46 -6.09
C TYR A 215 -8.75 -12.80 -7.44
N SER A 216 -8.50 -11.49 -7.37
CA SER A 216 -7.90 -10.68 -8.42
C SER A 216 -6.82 -9.80 -7.80
N VAL A 217 -5.60 -9.86 -8.35
CA VAL A 217 -4.47 -9.06 -7.91
C VAL A 217 -3.94 -8.22 -9.07
N THR A 218 -3.89 -6.91 -8.88
CA THR A 218 -3.25 -5.99 -9.83
C THR A 218 -2.04 -5.34 -9.16
N TYR A 219 -0.86 -5.48 -9.75
CA TYR A 219 0.39 -5.07 -9.11
C TYR A 219 1.47 -4.59 -10.08
N THR A 220 2.38 -3.75 -9.58
CA THR A 220 3.62 -3.38 -10.24
C THR A 220 4.80 -3.99 -9.50
N GLU A 221 5.81 -4.42 -10.25
CA GLU A 221 7.06 -4.93 -9.69
C GLU A 221 8.08 -3.81 -9.54
N HIS A 222 8.70 -3.75 -8.37
CA HIS A 222 9.77 -2.80 -8.07
C HIS A 222 11.04 -3.55 -7.71
N SER A 223 12.01 -3.52 -8.63
CA SER A 223 13.38 -3.92 -8.35
C SER A 223 13.96 -3.07 -7.21
N THR A 224 14.90 -3.66 -6.46
CA THR A 224 15.61 -3.06 -5.31
C THR A 224 16.66 -2.04 -5.72
N ASP A 225 16.72 -1.69 -7.00
CA ASP A 225 17.61 -0.70 -7.58
C ASP A 225 17.08 0.72 -7.38
N GLY A 226 17.86 1.52 -6.64
CA GLY A 226 17.55 2.91 -6.35
C GLY A 226 16.66 3.10 -5.13
N GLN A 227 16.76 4.30 -4.55
CA GLN A 227 16.21 4.73 -3.25
C GLN A 227 14.66 4.71 -3.16
N ARG A 228 13.97 3.93 -3.99
CA ARG A 228 12.52 3.82 -4.09
C ARG A 228 11.91 2.75 -3.20
N ILE A 229 12.71 1.83 -2.67
CA ILE A 229 12.23 0.74 -1.81
C ILE A 229 12.94 0.82 -0.47
N VAL A 230 12.17 0.91 0.61
CA VAL A 230 12.67 0.86 1.99
C VAL A 230 11.87 -0.22 2.71
N LYS A 231 12.55 -1.18 3.33
CA LYS A 231 11.91 -2.30 4.01
C LYS A 231 12.78 -2.80 5.14
N GLY A 232 12.16 -3.41 6.14
CA GLY A 232 12.88 -4.05 7.24
C GLY A 232 12.01 -4.18 8.47
N THR A 233 12.66 -4.50 9.58
CA THR A 233 12.07 -4.41 10.91
C THR A 233 12.86 -3.42 11.75
N THR A 234 12.19 -2.77 12.70
CA THR A 234 12.85 -1.90 13.68
C THR A 234 12.11 -1.95 15.01
N THR A 235 12.84 -1.64 16.08
CA THR A 235 12.28 -1.29 17.39
C THR A 235 12.15 0.23 17.45
N SER A 236 11.10 0.73 18.10
CA SER A 236 10.96 2.14 18.40
C SER A 236 12.01 2.59 19.41
N VAL A 237 12.19 3.90 19.48
CA VAL A 237 12.95 4.56 20.54
C VAL A 237 12.07 5.63 21.17
N GLN A 238 12.47 6.14 22.33
CA GLN A 238 11.81 7.30 22.93
C GLN A 238 11.72 8.44 21.91
N ASP A 239 10.54 9.05 21.77
CA ASP A 239 10.33 10.12 20.80
C ASP A 239 11.24 11.31 21.14
N PRO A 240 12.13 11.75 20.22
CA PRO A 240 13.04 12.85 20.49
C PRO A 240 12.36 14.23 20.37
N GLY A 241 11.05 14.28 20.09
CA GLY A 241 10.27 15.50 20.08
C GLY A 241 10.13 16.12 21.46
N ILE A 242 10.34 17.43 21.56
CA ILE A 242 10.11 18.19 22.80
C ILE A 242 8.63 18.10 23.15
N GLY A 243 8.33 17.65 24.38
CA GLY A 243 6.96 17.40 24.86
C GLY A 243 6.40 16.02 24.49
N HIS A 244 7.19 15.15 23.87
CA HIS A 244 6.83 13.76 23.52
C HIS A 244 7.67 12.73 24.28
N GLU A 245 8.31 13.11 25.38
CA GLU A 245 9.30 12.29 26.07
C GLU A 245 8.72 11.00 26.65
N GLU A 246 7.42 10.92 26.88
CA GLU A 246 6.75 9.71 27.39
C GLU A 246 6.31 8.76 26.25
N HIS A 247 6.55 9.12 25.00
CA HIS A 247 6.08 8.40 23.82
C HIS A 247 7.21 7.62 23.14
N GLN A 248 6.81 6.76 22.20
CA GLN A 248 7.73 5.96 21.40
C GLN A 248 7.54 6.24 19.91
N LEU A 249 8.66 6.27 19.19
CA LEU A 249 8.74 6.61 17.77
C LEU A 249 9.63 5.60 17.02
N ALA A 250 9.10 5.06 15.92
CA ALA A 250 9.86 4.30 14.94
C ALA A 250 9.98 5.10 13.64
N LEU A 251 11.14 5.72 13.42
CA LEU A 251 11.40 6.54 12.22
C LEU A 251 11.70 5.62 11.01
N LEU A 252 10.81 5.62 10.02
CA LEU A 252 10.93 4.78 8.82
C LEU A 252 11.63 5.51 7.68
N LEU A 253 11.36 6.81 7.53
CA LEU A 253 12.03 7.70 6.58
C LEU A 253 12.47 8.96 7.30
N ALA A 254 13.77 9.22 7.31
CA ALA A 254 14.35 10.38 7.97
C ALA A 254 13.91 11.71 7.33
N PRO A 255 13.81 12.80 8.12
CA PRO A 255 13.51 14.13 7.61
C PRO A 255 14.44 14.57 6.47
N ARG A 256 13.88 15.25 5.47
CA ARG A 256 14.63 15.88 4.37
C ARG A 256 13.84 17.03 3.74
N ASP A 257 14.51 17.87 2.96
CA ASP A 257 13.90 19.05 2.33
C ASP A 257 12.79 18.72 1.32
N LYS A 258 13.00 17.67 0.50
CA LYS A 258 12.01 17.25 -0.51
C LYS A 258 11.05 16.23 0.10
N ALA A 259 9.74 16.48 0.04
CA ALA A 259 8.77 15.51 0.51
C ALA A 259 8.95 14.13 -0.17
N TYR A 260 8.87 13.07 0.63
CA TYR A 260 8.57 11.72 0.16
C TYR A 260 7.11 11.63 -0.24
N SER A 261 6.82 10.71 -1.16
CA SER A 261 5.48 10.21 -1.41
C SER A 261 5.59 8.74 -1.72
N GLY A 262 4.63 7.94 -1.27
CA GLY A 262 4.71 6.51 -1.46
C GLY A 262 3.58 5.74 -0.81
N HIS A 263 3.82 4.43 -0.71
CA HIS A 263 2.92 3.47 -0.10
C HIS A 263 3.65 2.71 0.97
N LEU A 264 3.02 2.59 2.12
CA LEU A 264 3.48 1.85 3.29
C LEU A 264 2.56 0.64 3.50
N THR A 265 3.15 -0.51 3.77
CA THR A 265 2.50 -1.64 4.43
C THR A 265 3.30 -1.97 5.67
N TYR A 266 2.63 -2.12 6.81
CA TYR A 266 3.29 -2.32 8.10
C TYR A 266 2.49 -3.24 9.03
N ASP A 267 3.20 -3.79 10.01
CA ASP A 267 2.66 -4.53 11.14
C ASP A 267 3.49 -4.24 12.40
N ALA A 268 2.87 -3.68 13.42
CA ALA A 268 3.48 -3.30 14.68
C ALA A 268 3.00 -4.20 15.82
N SER A 269 3.85 -4.41 16.82
CA SER A 269 3.53 -5.23 18.00
C SER A 269 2.40 -4.67 18.88
N GLU A 270 1.97 -3.44 18.61
CA GLU A 270 0.87 -2.75 19.29
C GLU A 270 0.19 -1.74 18.34
N GLN A 271 -0.87 -1.09 18.81
CA GLN A 271 -1.53 -0.04 18.04
C GLN A 271 -0.64 1.20 17.91
N VAL A 272 -0.39 1.62 16.68
CA VAL A 272 0.44 2.80 16.36
C VAL A 272 -0.30 3.79 15.47
N GLN A 273 0.07 5.06 15.57
CA GLN A 273 -0.31 6.12 14.64
C GLN A 273 0.72 6.21 13.52
N ILE A 274 0.25 6.47 12.30
CA ILE A 274 1.15 6.83 11.20
C ILE A 274 1.36 8.34 11.25
N VAL A 275 2.62 8.74 11.32
CA VAL A 275 3.02 10.14 11.41
C VAL A 275 3.76 10.52 10.13
N THR A 276 3.28 11.55 9.46
CA THR A 276 4.05 12.25 8.42
C THR A 276 4.39 13.65 8.90
N LEU A 277 5.66 14.01 8.77
CA LEU A 277 6.14 15.35 9.07
C LEU A 277 6.06 16.20 7.79
N ILE A 278 5.50 17.41 7.89
CA ILE A 278 5.44 18.37 6.78
C ILE A 278 6.30 19.57 7.17
N GLY A 279 7.36 19.86 6.41
CA GLY A 279 8.28 20.94 6.73
C GLY A 279 9.72 20.74 6.25
N PRO A 280 10.70 21.50 6.76
CA PRO A 280 10.57 22.43 7.89
C PRO A 280 9.65 23.62 7.60
N ILE A 281 9.00 24.14 8.65
CA ILE A 281 8.08 25.28 8.62
C ILE A 281 8.57 26.33 9.62
N GLU A 282 8.36 27.62 9.32
CA GLU A 282 8.68 28.68 10.27
C GLU A 282 7.75 28.65 11.49
N LYS A 283 8.27 28.89 12.70
CA LYS A 283 7.50 28.86 13.96
C LYS A 283 6.20 29.68 13.90
N GLY A 284 6.23 30.83 13.23
CA GLY A 284 5.05 31.70 13.09
C GLY A 284 3.92 31.10 12.25
N GLN A 285 4.21 30.13 11.38
CA GLN A 285 3.25 29.52 10.45
C GLN A 285 2.52 28.31 11.05
N ILE A 286 2.85 27.91 12.28
CA ILE A 286 2.33 26.69 12.95
C ILE A 286 1.06 26.99 13.77
N GLN A 287 0.60 28.24 13.80
CA GLN A 287 -0.52 28.67 14.63
C GLN A 287 -1.75 27.77 14.46
N GLY A 288 -2.12 27.07 15.54
CA GLY A 288 -3.30 26.20 15.62
C GLY A 288 -3.12 24.79 15.05
N MET A 289 -1.95 24.42 14.53
CA MET A 289 -1.68 23.07 13.99
C MET A 289 -0.85 22.22 14.97
N PRO A 290 -1.13 20.91 15.08
CA PRO A 290 -0.23 19.98 15.75
C PRO A 290 1.15 20.02 15.08
N TYR A 291 2.21 20.04 15.90
CA TYR A 291 3.59 20.13 15.41
C TYR A 291 4.53 19.26 16.21
N TRP A 292 5.68 18.99 15.61
CA TRP A 292 6.78 18.26 16.22
C TRP A 292 8.09 19.02 16.00
N THR A 293 8.92 19.08 17.03
CA THR A 293 10.23 19.72 16.98
C THR A 293 11.23 18.92 17.82
N PRO A 294 12.41 18.58 17.28
CA PRO A 294 13.45 17.88 18.04
C PRO A 294 14.39 18.84 18.79
N ASP A 295 14.38 20.14 18.48
CA ASP A 295 15.45 21.07 18.88
C ASP A 295 14.99 22.52 19.17
N ASP A 296 13.67 22.78 19.17
CA ASP A 296 13.04 24.11 19.28
C ASP A 296 13.54 25.13 18.22
N LYS A 297 14.11 24.65 17.12
CA LYS A 297 14.60 25.46 15.99
C LYS A 297 13.97 25.03 14.68
N THR A 298 13.83 23.72 14.51
CA THR A 298 13.28 23.05 13.34
C THR A 298 11.89 22.56 13.69
N TYR A 299 10.89 23.02 12.96
CA TYR A 299 9.51 22.66 13.23
C TYR A 299 8.87 21.98 12.04
N TYR A 300 8.03 20.98 12.32
CA TYR A 300 7.26 20.25 11.33
C TYR A 300 5.80 20.24 11.75
N ALA A 301 4.89 20.45 10.81
CA ALA A 301 3.48 20.14 11.04
C ALA A 301 3.29 18.62 11.05
N LEU A 302 2.45 18.14 11.97
CA LEU A 302 2.12 16.72 12.11
C LEU A 302 0.85 16.40 11.32
N SER A 303 0.93 15.42 10.43
CA SER A 303 -0.24 14.72 9.91
C SER A 303 -0.28 13.32 10.48
N LEU A 304 -1.33 13.06 11.26
CA LEU A 304 -1.56 11.83 12.00
C LEU A 304 -2.70 11.03 11.36
N VAL A 305 -2.46 9.74 11.12
CA VAL A 305 -3.49 8.78 10.73
C VAL A 305 -3.93 8.00 11.97
N PRO A 306 -5.23 7.66 12.13
CA PRO A 306 -5.74 6.92 13.29
C PRO A 306 -4.97 5.64 13.61
N THR A 307 -5.00 5.26 14.89
CA THR A 307 -4.26 4.13 15.45
C THR A 307 -4.70 2.80 14.86
N LYS A 308 -3.72 2.01 14.39
CA LYS A 308 -3.89 0.59 13.99
C LYS A 308 -2.59 -0.17 14.26
N ALA A 309 -2.69 -1.44 14.61
CA ALA A 309 -1.51 -2.29 14.76
C ALA A 309 -0.87 -2.62 13.41
N ALA A 310 -1.69 -2.87 12.39
CA ALA A 310 -1.22 -3.18 11.04
C ALA A 310 -2.09 -2.52 9.98
N GLY A 311 -1.53 -2.38 8.77
CA GLY A 311 -2.30 -1.91 7.66
C GLY A 311 -1.46 -1.46 6.47
N SER A 312 -2.10 -0.68 5.61
CA SER A 312 -1.43 -0.08 4.47
C SER A 312 -2.04 1.25 4.13
N THR A 313 -1.21 2.21 3.76
CA THR A 313 -1.65 3.55 3.41
C THR A 313 -0.75 4.17 2.34
N SER A 314 -1.28 5.20 1.68
CA SER A 314 -0.48 6.12 0.90
C SER A 314 -0.07 7.29 1.79
N PHE A 315 1.13 7.83 1.59
CA PHE A 315 1.63 8.93 2.41
C PHE A 315 2.34 9.98 1.55
N SER A 316 2.42 11.19 2.08
CA SER A 316 3.23 12.29 1.54
C SER A 316 3.73 13.14 2.71
N GLY A 317 5.03 13.46 2.73
CA GLY A 317 5.65 14.23 3.81
C GLY A 317 7.16 14.18 3.77
N ASN A 318 7.81 15.06 4.51
CA ASN A 318 9.26 15.19 4.62
C ASN A 318 9.91 14.13 5.51
N ALA A 319 9.12 13.44 6.34
CA ALA A 319 9.50 12.24 7.07
C ALA A 319 8.29 11.30 7.22
N LEU A 320 8.56 10.04 7.55
CA LEU A 320 7.53 9.04 7.87
C LEU A 320 7.95 8.26 9.12
N ALA A 321 7.08 8.18 10.11
CA ALA A 321 7.28 7.42 11.32
C ALA A 321 6.01 6.71 11.77
N LEU A 322 6.17 5.76 12.67
CA LEU A 322 5.10 5.19 13.48
C LEU A 322 5.28 5.64 14.93
N HIS A 323 4.19 5.96 15.60
CA HIS A 323 4.20 6.57 16.94
C HIS A 323 3.18 5.87 17.85
N THR A 324 3.50 5.72 19.13
CA THR A 324 2.54 5.33 20.17
C THR A 324 2.70 6.25 21.38
N PHE A 325 1.60 6.47 22.10
CA PHE A 325 1.60 7.22 23.36
C PHE A 325 2.12 6.40 24.54
N ASN A 326 2.41 5.11 24.32
CA ASN A 326 2.98 4.25 25.33
C ASN A 326 4.48 4.51 25.48
N SER A 327 4.98 4.36 26.71
CA SER A 327 6.39 4.54 27.03
C SER A 327 7.27 3.34 26.67
N GLU A 328 6.66 2.16 26.54
CA GLU A 328 7.37 0.91 26.25
C GLU A 328 7.69 0.76 24.76
N PRO A 329 8.92 0.36 24.39
CA PRO A 329 9.28 0.18 22.99
C PRO A 329 8.41 -0.87 22.29
N PHE A 330 7.92 -0.50 21.11
CA PHE A 330 7.25 -1.41 20.19
C PHE A 330 8.18 -1.81 19.04
N THR A 331 7.78 -2.80 18.28
CA THR A 331 8.50 -3.25 17.09
C THR A 331 7.61 -3.14 15.87
N VAL A 332 8.18 -2.93 14.69
CA VAL A 332 7.44 -2.84 13.43
C VAL A 332 8.19 -3.50 12.27
N SER A 333 7.49 -4.30 11.46
CA SER A 333 7.89 -4.74 10.11
C SER A 333 7.21 -3.87 9.08
N TYR A 334 7.93 -3.48 8.04
CA TYR A 334 7.37 -2.62 7.01
C TYR A 334 8.02 -2.81 5.64
N SER A 335 7.25 -2.45 4.60
CA SER A 335 7.74 -2.16 3.26
C SER A 335 7.17 -0.83 2.79
N ILE A 336 8.01 -0.08 2.09
CA ILE A 336 7.71 1.22 1.51
C ILE A 336 8.10 1.21 0.04
N VAL A 337 7.18 1.65 -0.80
CA VAL A 337 7.43 1.92 -2.22
C VAL A 337 7.22 3.41 -2.50
N LEU A 338 8.30 4.14 -2.75
CA LEU A 338 8.25 5.56 -3.10
C LEU A 338 7.80 5.77 -4.54
N THR A 339 6.94 6.76 -4.73
CA THR A 339 6.43 7.19 -6.04
C THR A 339 7.30 8.27 -6.67
N ASN A 340 7.92 9.14 -5.86
CA ASN A 340 8.85 10.16 -6.35
C ASN A 340 10.30 9.70 -6.19
N PRO A 341 11.10 9.64 -7.29
CA PRO A 341 12.50 9.28 -7.21
C PRO A 341 13.27 10.31 -6.38
N GLN A 342 14.22 9.80 -5.59
CA GLN A 342 15.28 10.62 -5.05
C GLN A 342 16.16 11.09 -6.21
N LYS A 343 16.12 12.39 -6.49
CA LYS A 343 17.08 13.11 -7.31
C LYS A 343 17.63 14.25 -6.46
#